data_AF-A0A2W4RVW3-F1
#
_entry.id   AF-A0A2W4RVW3-F1
#
_cell.length_a   1.000
_cell.length_b   1.000
_cell.length_c   1.000
_cell.angle_alpha   90.00
_cell.angle_beta   90.00
_cell.angle_gamma   90.00
#
_symmetry.space_group_name_H-M   'P 1'
#
loop_
_entity.id
_entity.type
_entity.pdbx_description
1 polymer ?
#
loop_
_entity_poly.entity_id
_entity_poly.type
_entity_poly.pdbx_seq_one_letter_code
_entity_poly.pdbx_strand_id
1 'polypeptide(L)'
;MTREYFLLDVTQLLDIFGLFMLVVIGIELLETIMKTYITQEQSHYEEVLSVAIIAIARKVIILDLKEVDSLSLIGIASIIIALTVGYFLMKRSRGV
;
A
#
# COMPACT_ATOMS: atom_id res chain seq x y z
N MET A 1 -19.12 18.42 -35.97
CA MET A 1 -17.65 18.59 -35.92
C MET A 1 -17.28 18.93 -34.49
N THR A 2 -17.01 17.92 -33.66
CA THR A 2 -16.11 17.99 -32.49
C THR A 2 -16.02 16.56 -31.95
N ARG A 3 -15.05 15.81 -32.46
CA ARG A 3 -14.69 14.52 -31.89
C ARG A 3 -13.88 14.86 -30.65
N GLU A 4 -14.57 14.95 -29.51
CA GLU A 4 -13.92 15.09 -28.21
C GLU A 4 -13.03 13.87 -28.02
N TYR A 5 -11.73 14.10 -28.14
CA TYR A 5 -10.75 13.05 -27.88
C TYR A 5 -10.90 12.66 -26.42
N PHE A 6 -11.21 11.39 -26.20
CA PHE A 6 -11.14 10.69 -24.93
C PHE A 6 -9.67 10.62 -24.47
N LEU A 7 -9.10 11.79 -24.15
CA LEU A 7 -7.77 11.88 -23.55
C LEU A 7 -7.99 11.59 -22.06
N LEU A 8 -7.59 10.39 -21.64
CA LEU A 8 -7.52 10.07 -20.23
C LEU A 8 -6.54 11.03 -19.57
N ASP A 9 -7.04 11.81 -18.62
CA ASP A 9 -6.19 12.65 -17.79
C ASP A 9 -5.31 11.77 -16.89
N VAL A 10 -4.15 12.30 -16.47
CA VAL A 10 -3.21 11.58 -15.59
C VAL A 10 -3.91 11.13 -14.31
N THR A 11 -4.82 11.96 -13.78
CA THR A 11 -5.63 11.66 -12.60
C THR A 11 -6.51 10.42 -12.83
N GLN A 12 -7.20 10.36 -13.95
CA GLN A 12 -8.05 9.21 -14.31
C GLN A 12 -7.24 7.93 -14.52
N LEU A 13 -6.04 8.06 -15.10
CA LEU A 13 -5.13 6.93 -15.27
C LEU A 13 -4.65 6.40 -13.91
N LEU A 14 -4.29 7.30 -12.98
CA LEU A 14 -3.89 6.95 -11.61
C LEU A 14 -5.04 6.28 -10.84
N ASP A 15 -6.28 6.71 -11.02
CA ASP A 15 -7.46 6.09 -10.40
C ASP A 15 -7.67 4.65 -10.89
N ILE A 16 -7.54 4.42 -12.20
CA ILE A 16 -7.65 3.07 -12.79
C ILE A 16 -6.54 2.17 -12.28
N PHE A 17 -5.29 2.64 -12.23
CA PHE A 17 -4.20 1.90 -11.61
C PHE A 17 -4.47 1.66 -10.12
N GLY A 18 -5.03 2.65 -9.43
CA GLY A 18 -5.57 2.61 -8.07
C GLY A 18 -6.41 1.35 -7.83
N LEU A 19 -7.45 1.22 -8.65
CA LEU A 19 -8.42 0.13 -8.63
C LEU A 19 -7.77 -1.22 -8.98
N PHE A 20 -6.91 -1.28 -9.99
CA PHE A 20 -6.25 -2.53 -10.40
C PHE A 20 -5.40 -3.13 -9.27
N MET A 21 -4.58 -2.30 -8.64
CA MET A 21 -3.72 -2.74 -7.54
C MET A 21 -4.50 -3.06 -6.26
N LEU A 22 -5.70 -2.50 -6.04
CA LEU A 22 -6.59 -2.96 -4.96
C LEU A 22 -6.94 -4.43 -5.15
N VAL A 23 -7.22 -4.85 -6.39
CA VAL A 23 -7.47 -6.25 -6.74
C VAL A 23 -6.21 -7.09 -6.54
N VAL A 24 -5.04 -6.63 -6.98
CA VAL A 24 -3.76 -7.35 -6.80
C VAL A 24 -3.44 -7.57 -5.32
N ILE A 25 -3.59 -6.56 -4.47
CA ILE A 25 -3.39 -6.68 -3.01
C ILE A 25 -4.35 -7.71 -2.41
N GLY A 26 -5.61 -7.73 -2.86
CA GLY A 26 -6.59 -8.73 -2.42
C GLY A 26 -6.19 -10.16 -2.80
N ILE A 27 -5.70 -10.35 -4.03
CA ILE A 27 -5.21 -11.65 -4.51
C ILE A 27 -3.95 -12.06 -3.74
N GLU A 28 -3.01 -11.15 -3.55
CA GLU A 28 -1.76 -11.37 -2.81
C GLU A 28 -2.05 -11.78 -1.36
N LEU A 29 -2.98 -11.08 -0.69
CA LEU A 29 -3.43 -11.45 0.66
C LEU A 29 -4.07 -12.84 0.70
N LEU A 30 -4.93 -13.17 -0.28
CA LEU A 30 -5.55 -14.50 -0.37
C LEU A 30 -4.50 -15.59 -0.57
N GLU A 31 -3.49 -15.36 -1.41
CA GLU A 31 -2.38 -16.28 -1.61
C GLU A 31 -1.58 -16.51 -0.31
N THR A 32 -1.23 -15.43 0.39
CA THR A 32 -0.49 -15.52 1.66
C THR A 32 -1.31 -16.24 2.74
N ILE A 33 -2.60 -15.92 2.90
CA ILE A 33 -3.48 -16.59 3.86
C ILE A 33 -3.62 -18.07 3.50
N MET A 34 -3.84 -18.38 2.22
CA MET A 34 -4.00 -19.74 1.75
C MET A 34 -2.73 -20.56 2.02
N LYS A 35 -1.54 -20.02 1.69
CA LYS A 35 -0.25 -20.67 1.98
C LYS A 35 -0.03 -20.88 3.47
N THR A 36 -0.32 -19.86 4.30
CA THR A 36 -0.14 -19.92 5.76
C THR A 36 -1.10 -20.91 6.43
N TYR A 37 -2.34 -21.00 5.96
CA TYR A 37 -3.39 -21.80 6.60
C TYR A 37 -3.38 -23.27 6.14
N ILE A 38 -3.08 -23.52 4.86
CA ILE A 38 -3.10 -24.86 4.28
C ILE A 38 -1.77 -25.60 4.52
N THR A 39 -0.65 -24.87 4.61
CA THR A 39 0.68 -25.44 4.79
C THR A 39 1.09 -25.26 6.26
N GLN A 40 1.00 -26.31 7.08
CA GLN A 40 1.31 -26.29 8.52
C GLN A 40 2.81 -26.09 8.84
N GLU A 41 3.49 -25.15 8.18
CA GLU A 41 4.87 -24.81 8.49
C GLU A 41 5.00 -23.33 8.88
N GLN A 42 5.23 -23.13 10.18
CA GLN A 42 5.92 -22.01 10.81
C GLN A 42 5.64 -20.60 10.25
N SER A 43 4.65 -19.95 10.86
CA SER A 43 4.67 -18.51 11.19
C SER A 43 5.09 -17.51 10.09
N HIS A 44 4.53 -17.63 8.89
CA HIS A 44 4.73 -16.69 7.77
C HIS A 44 3.88 -15.41 7.83
N TYR A 45 3.48 -14.95 9.03
CA TYR A 45 2.74 -13.69 9.21
C TYR A 45 3.52 -12.43 8.76
N GLU A 46 4.80 -12.58 8.44
CA GLU A 46 5.66 -11.54 7.86
C GLU A 46 5.22 -11.11 6.46
N GLU A 47 4.73 -12.06 5.66
CA GLU A 47 4.25 -11.77 4.31
C GLU A 47 2.98 -10.92 4.38
N VAL A 48 2.03 -11.29 5.25
CA VAL A 48 0.77 -10.55 5.44
C VAL A 48 1.05 -9.11 5.87
N LEU A 49 1.97 -8.92 6.82
CA LEU A 49 2.32 -7.58 7.29
C LEU A 49 3.05 -6.77 6.21
N SER A 50 3.93 -7.40 5.43
CA SER A 50 4.64 -6.74 4.33
C SER A 50 3.65 -6.24 3.27
N VAL A 51 2.67 -7.06 2.90
CA VAL A 51 1.58 -6.68 1.99
C VAL A 51 0.76 -5.53 2.56
N ALA A 52 0.42 -5.56 3.86
CA ALA A 52 -0.29 -4.47 4.52
C ALA A 52 0.51 -3.15 4.51
N ILE A 53 1.83 -3.20 4.73
CA ILE A 53 2.72 -2.04 4.67
C ILE A 53 2.77 -1.47 3.24
N ILE A 54 2.91 -2.33 2.22
CA ILE A 54 2.93 -1.92 0.81
C ILE A 54 1.59 -1.26 0.41
N ALA A 55 0.46 -1.82 0.86
CA ALA A 55 -0.87 -1.27 0.60
C ALA A 55 -1.05 0.15 1.16
N ILE A 56 -0.60 0.38 2.40
CA ILE A 56 -0.65 1.71 3.03
C ILE A 56 0.32 2.68 2.36
N ALA A 57 1.56 2.24 2.10
CA ALA A 57 2.57 3.06 1.43
C ALA A 57 2.09 3.55 0.06
N ARG A 58 1.42 2.69 -0.70
CA ARG A 58 0.84 3.05 -2.00
C ARG A 58 -0.24 4.12 -1.90
N LYS A 59 -1.09 4.06 -0.87
CA LYS A 59 -2.13 5.06 -0.64
C LYS A 59 -1.53 6.43 -0.28
N VAL A 60 -0.38 6.44 0.38
CA VAL A 60 0.38 7.65 0.70
C VAL A 60 1.08 8.24 -0.54
N ILE A 61 1.61 7.40 -1.44
CA ILE A 61 2.29 7.87 -2.69
C ILE A 61 1.32 8.53 -3.68
N ILE A 62 0.08 8.03 -3.78
CA ILE A 62 -0.94 8.54 -4.72
C ILE A 62 -1.58 9.84 -4.21
N LEU A 63 -1.36 10.20 -2.94
CA LEU A 63 -1.95 11.40 -2.36
C LEU A 63 -1.38 12.67 -3.04
N ASP A 64 -2.26 13.50 -3.59
CA ASP A 64 -1.86 14.76 -4.20
C ASP A 64 -1.55 15.81 -3.12
N LEU A 65 -0.27 16.13 -2.97
CA LEU A 65 0.22 17.08 -1.96
C LEU A 65 -0.16 18.54 -2.25
N LYS A 66 -0.71 18.86 -3.42
CA LYS A 66 -1.12 20.23 -3.79
C LYS A 66 -2.42 20.68 -3.13
N GLU A 67 -3.31 19.74 -2.83
CA GLU A 67 -4.60 19.97 -2.15
C GLU A 67 -4.48 19.85 -0.62
N VAL A 68 -3.28 19.54 -0.12
CA VAL A 68 -3.04 19.09 1.25
C VAL A 68 -2.45 20.22 2.08
N ASP A 69 -3.17 20.62 3.13
CA ASP A 69 -2.70 21.64 4.06
C ASP A 69 -1.36 21.26 4.72
N SER A 70 -0.57 22.25 5.12
CA SER A 70 0.77 22.05 5.69
C SER A 70 0.77 21.12 6.90
N LEU A 71 -0.30 21.16 7.70
CA LEU A 71 -0.48 20.28 8.85
C LEU A 71 -0.69 18.81 8.44
N SER A 72 -1.46 18.59 7.37
CA SER A 72 -1.69 17.25 6.81
C SER A 72 -0.42 16.65 6.22
N LEU A 73 0.46 17.48 5.64
CA LEU A 73 1.78 17.07 5.16
C LEU A 73 2.67 16.52 6.28
N ILE A 74 2.65 17.18 7.44
CA ILE A 74 3.34 16.71 8.66
C ILE A 74 2.70 15.41 9.17
N GLY A 75 1.38 15.30 9.13
CA GLY A 75 0.65 14.07 9.45
C GLY A 75 1.12 12.89 8.59
N ILE A 76 1.23 13.07 7.28
CA ILE A 76 1.74 12.04 6.36
C ILE A 76 3.18 11.66 6.67
N ALA A 77 4.06 12.65 6.90
CA ALA A 77 5.44 12.38 7.30
C ALA A 77 5.51 11.55 8.60
N SER A 78 4.66 11.86 9.59
CA SER A 78 4.59 11.09 10.84
C SER A 78 4.11 9.65 10.62
N ILE A 79 3.15 9.42 9.70
CA ILE A 79 2.67 8.08 9.35
C ILE A 79 3.80 7.27 8.69
N ILE A 80 4.55 7.87 7.77
CA ILE A 80 5.69 7.21 7.10
C ILE A 80 6.76 6.81 8.14
N ILE A 81 7.08 7.71 9.07
CA ILE A 81 8.04 7.44 10.14
C ILE A 81 7.53 6.31 11.06
N ALA A 82 6.27 6.35 11.48
CA ALA A 82 5.67 5.33 12.34
C ALA A 82 5.68 3.94 11.67
N LEU A 83 5.37 3.85 10.38
CA LEU A 83 5.41 2.61 9.61
C LEU A 83 6.84 2.07 9.47
N THR A 84 7.80 2.95 9.17
CA THR A 84 9.22 2.58 9.03
C THR A 84 9.80 2.07 10.34
N VAL A 85 9.50 2.76 11.45
CA VAL A 85 9.90 2.35 12.80
C VAL A 85 9.22 1.04 13.20
N GLY A 86 7.93 0.88 12.93
CA GLY A 86 7.19 -0.35 13.19
C GLY A 86 7.79 -1.56 12.47
N TYR A 87 8.10 -1.41 11.18
CA TYR A 87 8.80 -2.44 10.41
C TYR A 87 10.18 -2.78 10.99
N PHE A 88 10.97 -1.75 11.33
CA PHE A 88 12.30 -1.92 11.91
C PHE A 88 12.27 -2.65 13.26
N LEU A 89 11.35 -2.28 14.15
CA LEU A 89 11.18 -2.90 15.46
C LEU A 89 10.75 -4.37 15.33
N MET A 90 9.81 -4.68 14.44
CA MET A 90 9.37 -6.05 14.24
C MET A 90 10.50 -6.93 13.68
N LYS A 91 11.30 -6.41 12.76
CA LYS A 91 12.49 -7.10 12.23
C LYS A 91 13.56 -7.30 13.31
N ARG A 92 13.81 -6.30 14.16
CA ARG A 92 14.83 -6.36 15.22
C ARG A 92 14.42 -7.26 16.39
N SER A 93 13.14 -7.36 16.71
CA SER A 93 12.63 -8.26 17.75
C SER A 93 12.84 -9.75 17.44
N ARG A 94 13.14 -10.10 16.19
CA ARG A 94 13.37 -11.48 15.72
C ARG A 94 14.84 -11.79 15.39
N GLY A 95 15.73 -10.81 15.62
CA GLY A 95 17.18 -10.96 15.46
C GLY A 95 17.91 -11.36 16.74
N VAL A 96 17.30 -12.22 17.57
CA VAL A 96 17.93 -12.92 18.71
C VAL A 96 17.55 -14.39 18.65
#